data_AF-A0A6P0YCE4-F1
#
_entry.id   AF-A0A6P0YCE4-F1
#
_cell.length_a   1.000
_cell.length_b   1.000
_cell.length_c   1.000
_cell.angle_alpha   90.00
_cell.angle_beta   90.00
_cell.angle_gamma   90.00
#
_symmetry.space_group_name_H-M   'P 1'
#
loop_
_entity.id
_entity.type
_entity.pdbx_description
1 polymer ?
#
loop_
_entity_poly.entity_id
_entity_poly.type
_entity_poly.pdbx_seq_one_letter_code
_entity_poly.pdbx_strand_id
1 'polypeptide(L)'
;MDTPPQFPANNSSKNIRELIVDNTLKKVFHFGAAMEYQKALCKKINGKPRSVFTWAIAEVLAEKPELTVQEFEEIVIKKVAEVTQSHTPKLTAPVDFVSHKIFSYN
;
A
#
# COMPACT_ATOMS: atom_id res chain seq x y z
N MET A 1 -10.27 -29.60 -21.87
CA MET A 1 -9.39 -28.42 -22.06
C MET A 1 -10.16 -27.25 -21.48
N ASP A 2 -9.94 -26.92 -20.21
CA ASP A 2 -10.67 -25.85 -19.55
C ASP A 2 -10.11 -24.50 -19.97
N THR A 3 -10.99 -23.65 -20.49
CA THR A 3 -10.67 -22.29 -20.91
C THR A 3 -10.22 -21.48 -19.68
N PRO A 4 -9.06 -20.79 -19.73
CA PRO A 4 -8.64 -19.94 -18.63
C PRO A 4 -9.65 -18.80 -18.42
N PRO A 5 -9.85 -18.36 -17.16
CA PRO A 5 -10.80 -17.30 -16.86
C PRO A 5 -10.44 -16.02 -17.64
N GLN A 6 -11.38 -15.55 -18.45
CA GLN A 6 -11.28 -14.25 -19.12
C GLN A 6 -11.60 -13.14 -18.11
N PHE A 7 -10.59 -12.37 -17.74
CA PHE A 7 -10.81 -11.10 -17.05
C PHE A 7 -11.45 -10.10 -18.01
N PRO A 8 -12.48 -9.35 -17.59
CA PRO A 8 -13.14 -8.39 -18.45
C PRO A 8 -12.15 -7.34 -18.97
N ALA A 9 -12.22 -7.08 -20.28
CA ALA A 9 -11.42 -6.05 -20.92
C ALA A 9 -11.69 -4.69 -20.25
N ASN A 10 -10.61 -4.04 -19.84
CA ASN A 10 -10.59 -2.90 -18.95
C ASN A 10 -11.15 -1.64 -19.64
N ASN A 11 -12.47 -1.46 -19.60
CA ASN A 11 -13.09 -0.15 -19.80
C ASN A 11 -12.86 0.70 -18.55
N SER A 12 -11.62 1.17 -18.38
CA SER A 12 -11.23 2.09 -17.32
C SER A 12 -11.90 3.44 -17.57
N SER A 13 -13.11 3.62 -17.04
CA SER A 13 -13.72 4.94 -16.92
C SER A 13 -12.75 5.84 -16.16
N LYS A 14 -12.37 6.99 -16.75
CA LYS A 14 -11.54 8.06 -16.17
C LYS A 14 -12.20 8.77 -14.97
N ASN A 15 -13.06 8.07 -14.21
CA ASN A 15 -13.64 8.58 -12.99
C ASN A 15 -12.71 8.16 -11.85
N ILE A 16 -11.77 9.06 -11.53
CA ILE A 16 -10.94 8.96 -10.34
C ILE A 16 -11.89 8.97 -9.14
N ARG A 17 -12.04 7.82 -8.48
CA ARG A 17 -12.84 7.70 -7.26
C ARG A 17 -11.87 7.88 -6.09
N GLU A 18 -11.95 9.02 -5.42
CA GLU A 18 -11.26 9.23 -4.16
C GLU A 18 -11.78 8.19 -3.15
N LEU A 19 -10.86 7.48 -2.50
CA LEU A 19 -11.22 6.48 -1.51
C LEU A 19 -11.64 7.19 -0.21
N ILE A 20 -12.95 7.29 0.02
CA ILE A 20 -13.49 7.82 1.27
C ILE A 20 -13.49 6.68 2.30
N VAL A 21 -12.69 6.82 3.35
CA VAL A 21 -12.78 5.93 4.51
C VAL A 21 -14.02 6.35 5.29
N ASP A 22 -14.98 5.44 5.39
CA ASP A 22 -16.19 5.65 6.18
C ASP A 22 -15.79 5.71 7.67
N ASN A 23 -16.15 6.82 8.34
CA ASN A 23 -15.90 7.05 9.77
C ASN A 23 -16.66 6.07 10.68
N THR A 24 -17.55 5.23 10.14
CA THR A 24 -18.17 4.12 10.90
C THR A 24 -17.16 3.05 11.31
N LEU A 25 -16.11 2.83 10.51
CA LEU A 25 -15.04 1.88 10.81
C LEU A 25 -13.95 2.54 11.67
N LYS A 26 -14.14 2.49 12.98
CA LYS A 26 -13.13 2.94 13.94
C LYS A 26 -11.91 2.01 13.90
N LYS A 27 -10.71 2.59 13.89
CA LYS A 27 -9.41 1.87 13.89
C LYS A 27 -9.11 1.07 12.63
N VAL A 28 -9.46 1.60 11.46
CA VAL A 28 -9.10 1.02 10.16
C VAL A 28 -8.26 2.02 9.38
N PHE A 29 -7.27 1.52 8.64
CA PHE A 29 -6.59 2.29 7.60
C PHE A 29 -6.59 1.49 6.30
N HIS A 30 -6.60 2.20 5.18
CA HIS A 30 -6.28 1.66 3.87
C HIS A 30 -4.88 2.10 3.47
N PHE A 31 -4.05 1.19 2.98
CA PHE A 31 -2.75 1.54 2.41
C PHE A 31 -2.68 1.10 0.95
N GLY A 32 -2.84 2.06 0.05
CA GLY A 32 -2.77 1.85 -1.39
C GLY A 32 -1.33 1.70 -1.86
N ALA A 33 -1.10 0.72 -2.74
CA ALA A 33 0.23 0.42 -3.29
C ALA A 33 0.80 1.53 -4.20
N ALA A 34 -0.06 2.44 -4.66
CA ALA A 34 0.29 3.58 -5.49
C ALA A 34 -0.79 4.67 -5.36
N MET A 35 -0.47 5.89 -5.79
CA MET A 35 -1.46 6.95 -5.97
C MET A 35 -2.52 6.57 -7.02
N GLU A 36 -3.68 7.23 -7.00
CA GLU A 36 -4.85 6.91 -7.84
C GLU A 36 -4.56 6.95 -9.36
N TYR A 37 -3.58 7.75 -9.80
CA TYR A 37 -3.15 7.85 -11.20
C TYR A 37 -1.99 6.91 -11.57
N GLN A 38 -1.56 6.06 -10.64
CA GLN A 38 -0.41 5.17 -10.79
C GLN A 38 -0.85 3.71 -10.73
N LYS A 39 -0.10 2.85 -11.42
CA LYS A 39 -0.28 1.40 -11.33
C LYS A 39 0.70 0.85 -10.29
N ALA A 40 0.26 -0.13 -9.51
CA ALA A 40 1.17 -0.89 -8.66
C ALA A 40 2.27 -1.53 -9.51
N LEU A 41 3.51 -1.55 -8.99
CA LEU A 41 4.67 -2.03 -9.72
C LEU A 41 5.19 -3.37 -9.22
N CYS A 42 5.68 -4.16 -10.18
CA CYS A 42 6.55 -5.29 -9.93
C CYS A 42 7.95 -5.00 -10.48
N LYS A 43 8.99 -5.22 -9.68
CA LYS A 43 10.39 -5.09 -10.09
C LYS A 43 11.22 -6.29 -9.65
N LYS A 44 12.38 -6.45 -10.25
CA LYS A 44 13.35 -7.48 -9.84
C LYS A 44 14.09 -6.99 -8.60
N ILE A 45 13.80 -7.60 -7.45
CA ILE A 45 14.40 -7.28 -6.15
C ILE A 45 15.06 -8.56 -5.63
N ASN A 46 16.36 -8.49 -5.32
CA ASN A 46 17.18 -9.66 -4.95
C ASN A 46 17.06 -10.80 -5.97
N GLY A 47 17.11 -10.45 -7.26
CA GLY A 47 17.06 -11.40 -8.36
C GLY A 47 15.67 -11.98 -8.68
N LYS A 48 14.62 -11.68 -7.90
CA LYS A 48 13.27 -12.23 -8.09
C LYS A 48 12.26 -11.13 -8.43
N PRO A 49 11.26 -11.40 -9.30
CA PRO A 49 10.15 -10.47 -9.51
C PRO A 49 9.31 -10.38 -8.23
N ARG A 50 9.13 -9.16 -7.71
CA ARG A 50 8.36 -8.87 -6.49
C ARG A 50 7.49 -7.65 -6.68
N SER A 51 6.31 -7.62 -6.05
CA SER A 51 5.56 -6.38 -5.89
C SER A 51 6.34 -5.45 -4.97
N VAL A 52 6.66 -4.25 -5.47
CA VAL A 52 7.50 -3.27 -4.77
C VAL A 52 6.88 -2.89 -3.43
N PHE A 53 5.56 -2.64 -3.43
CA PHE A 53 4.83 -2.24 -2.23
C PHE A 53 4.82 -3.32 -1.14
N THR A 54 4.48 -4.56 -1.51
CA THR A 54 4.43 -5.67 -0.53
C THR A 54 5.80 -6.02 0.01
N TRP A 55 6.84 -5.91 -0.83
CA TRP A 55 8.22 -6.09 -0.38
C TRP A 55 8.62 -5.01 0.62
N ALA A 56 8.33 -3.74 0.31
CA ALA A 56 8.65 -2.63 1.21
C ALA A 56 7.98 -2.79 2.59
N ILE A 57 6.69 -3.15 2.63
CA ILE A 57 6.00 -3.45 3.90
C ILE A 57 6.71 -4.56 4.67
N ALA A 58 7.06 -5.67 4.01
CA ALA A 58 7.69 -6.80 4.68
C ALA A 58 9.05 -6.45 5.30
N GLU A 59 9.89 -5.69 4.59
CA GLU A 59 11.18 -5.22 5.10
C GLU A 59 10.99 -4.29 6.30
N VAL A 60 10.06 -3.32 6.20
CA VAL A 60 9.81 -2.36 7.28
C VAL A 60 9.34 -3.07 8.55
N LEU A 61 8.41 -4.01 8.43
CA LEU A 61 7.90 -4.76 9.59
C LEU A 61 8.92 -5.74 10.17
N ALA A 62 9.85 -6.26 9.36
CA ALA A 62 10.94 -7.09 9.84
C ALA A 62 11.96 -6.30 10.68
N GLU A 63 12.20 -5.03 10.35
CA GLU A 63 13.14 -4.16 11.07
C GLU A 63 12.51 -3.44 12.27
N LYS A 64 11.26 -2.97 12.13
CA LYS A 64 10.56 -2.15 13.12
C LYS A 64 9.10 -2.59 13.28
N PRO A 65 8.81 -3.55 14.17
CA PRO A 65 7.46 -4.07 14.34
C PRO A 65 6.51 -3.10 15.05
N GLU A 66 7.04 -2.15 15.85
CA GLU A 66 6.23 -1.20 16.62
C GLU A 66 6.26 0.19 16.00
N LEU A 67 5.37 0.42 15.02
CA LEU A 67 5.22 1.71 14.35
C LEU A 67 3.79 2.22 14.52
N THR A 68 3.67 3.53 14.65
CA THR A 68 2.38 4.20 14.42
C THR A 68 1.98 4.13 12.95
N VAL A 69 0.69 4.33 12.65
CA VAL A 69 0.18 4.37 11.28
C VAL A 69 0.93 5.39 10.42
N GLN A 70 1.20 6.58 10.97
CA GLN A 70 1.96 7.63 10.28
C GLN A 70 3.43 7.22 10.03
N GLU A 71 4.13 6.76 11.07
CA GLU A 71 5.54 6.35 10.92
C GLU A 71 5.67 5.22 9.90
N PHE A 72 4.72 4.28 9.90
CA PHE A 72 4.69 3.20 8.93
C PHE A 72 4.53 3.69 7.50
N GLU A 73 3.60 4.62 7.25
CA GLU A 73 3.46 5.23 5.93
C GLU A 73 4.78 5.88 5.48
N GLU A 74 5.38 6.72 6.33
CA GLU A 74 6.61 7.45 6.00
C GLU A 74 7.77 6.50 5.68
N ILE A 75 7.94 5.43 6.46
CA ILE A 75 9.05 4.48 6.26
C ILE A 75 8.78 3.62 5.02
N VAL A 76 7.55 3.16 4.80
CA VAL A 76 7.20 2.39 3.60
C VAL A 76 7.40 3.24 2.33
N ILE A 77 7.02 4.52 2.35
CA ILE A 77 7.26 5.44 1.22
C ILE A 77 8.76 5.55 0.94
N LYS A 78 9.59 5.77 1.97
CA LYS A 78 11.06 5.82 1.83
C LYS A 78 11.61 4.52 1.24
N LYS A 79 11.11 3.37 1.71
CA LYS A 79 11.56 2.06 1.24
C LYS A 79 11.18 1.79 -0.23
N VAL A 80 9.98 2.22 -0.64
CA VAL A 80 9.57 2.16 -2.06
C VAL A 80 10.44 3.09 -2.93
N ALA A 81 10.80 4.27 -2.41
CA ALA A 81 11.63 5.25 -3.10
C ALA A 81 13.05 4.72 -3.45
N GLU A 82 13.58 3.79 -2.64
CA GLU A 82 14.86 3.11 -2.92
C GLU A 82 14.85 2.34 -4.25
N VAL A 83 13.68 1.82 -4.66
CA VAL A 83 13.54 0.95 -5.84
C VAL A 83 12.83 1.68 -6.99
N THR A 84 12.11 2.76 -6.70
CA THR A 84 11.34 3.52 -7.70
C THR A 84 11.39 5.01 -7.40
N GLN A 85 11.71 5.84 -8.40
CA GLN A 85 11.82 7.29 -8.20
C GLN A 85 10.47 8.04 -8.23
N SER A 86 9.38 7.37 -8.62
CA SER A 86 8.14 8.06 -8.99
C SER A 86 6.86 7.36 -8.54
N HIS A 87 6.93 6.25 -7.80
CA HIS A 87 5.73 5.61 -7.24
C HIS A 87 5.65 5.85 -5.74
N THR A 88 4.52 6.39 -5.32
CA THR A 88 4.28 6.75 -3.92
C THR A 88 3.06 5.97 -3.44
N PRO A 89 3.23 5.06 -2.48
CA PRO A 89 2.11 4.50 -1.73
C PRO A 89 1.34 5.60 -1.01
N LYS A 90 0.03 5.41 -0.79
CA LYS A 90 -0.81 6.38 -0.08
C LYS A 90 -1.60 5.68 1.01
N LEU A 91 -1.44 6.13 2.25
CA LEU A 91 -2.27 5.69 3.36
C LEU A 91 -3.48 6.61 3.51
N THR A 92 -4.60 6.04 3.92
CA THR A 92 -5.83 6.78 4.25
C THR A 92 -6.42 6.18 5.52
N ALA A 93 -6.55 7.01 6.55
CA ALA A 93 -7.03 6.63 7.87
C ALA A 93 -7.80 7.79 8.49
N PRO A 94 -8.69 7.52 9.48
CA PRO A 94 -9.23 8.56 10.34
C PRO A 94 -8.12 9.37 11.02
N VAL A 95 -8.32 10.68 11.18
CA VAL A 95 -7.29 11.62 11.71
C VAL A 95 -6.82 11.24 13.11
N ASP A 96 -7.73 10.75 13.95
CA ASP A 96 -7.42 10.27 15.31
C ASP A 96 -6.66 8.93 15.31
N PHE A 97 -6.59 8.24 14.18
CA PHE A 97 -5.99 6.92 14.06
C PHE A 97 -4.54 6.93 13.58
N VAL A 98 -4.04 8.04 13.01
CA VAL A 98 -2.67 8.11 12.45
C VAL A 98 -1.56 7.92 13.50
N SER A 99 -1.84 8.24 14.77
CA SER A 99 -0.92 8.06 15.90
C SER A 99 -1.03 6.69 16.58
N HIS A 100 -1.96 5.83 16.16
CA HIS A 100 -2.10 4.51 16.76
C HIS A 100 -1.01 3.56 16.26
N LYS A 101 -0.49 2.71 17.15
CA LYS A 101 0.41 1.62 16.77
C LYS A 101 -0.33 0.61 15.91
N ILE A 102 0.29 0.19 14.80
CA ILE A 102 -0.25 -0.83 13.89
C ILE A 102 -0.23 -2.20 14.56
N PHE A 103 0.85 -2.48 15.28
CA PHE A 103 0.99 -3.68 16.12
C PHE A 103 1.33 -3.24 17.53
N SER A 104 0.56 -3.72 18.49
CA SER A 104 0.85 -3.61 19.91
C SER A 104 0.91 -5.02 20.47
N TYR A 105 2.05 -5.41 21.03
CA TYR A 105 2.12 -6.61 21.85
C TYR A 105 1.42 -6.27 23.18
N ASN A 106 0.32 -6.99 23.46
CA ASN A 106 -0.28 -7.02 24.79
C ASN A 106 0.52 -7.97 25.70
#